data_AF-A0AAJ2F8G6-F1
#
_entry.id   AF-A0AAJ2F8G6-F1
#
_cell.length_a   1.000
_cell.length_b   1.000
_cell.length_c   1.000
_cell.angle_alpha   90.00
_cell.angle_beta   90.00
_cell.angle_gamma   90.00
#
_symmetry.space_group_name_H-M   'P 1'
#
loop_
_entity.id
_entity.type
_entity.pdbx_description
1 polymer ?
#
loop_
_entity_poly.entity_id
_entity_poly.type
_entity_poly.pdbx_seq_one_letter_code
_entity_poly.pdbx_strand_id
1 'polypeptide(L)'
;MAGELFNRGMRERDLDNFLVEELYASPEFRAWFVARAGKAFAAPEDLAIRLHKSPARTQDSRQTDVRIGWFADDSALKAAILIENKVGSGFQEGQAAAYAAEAQALRTELGEHAVATVLVAPKAQFSSLVHDGHFDGEIAIEDIVASLKERLRNPLLELELTARLTARIDLLEALCGRRSENAWTPVTIEAKRDFAKAYAELAGEILPLIVRPSTDGPKALTRIFEPVRLRPDLLPVVIRHEFGSNVATKYVNAQFAGQAELLPLLSASGIMAGTGYTLRAAGKSLAIDVATPGIDPTLPFEMERAKVLEGLEAIGRLVEWLTGSAEQLAQIFLGEGSEQGKTGGVASPEQNNRVDPHRLAREFEAELLSTYRECEKLGYRPTGMLDLMERLGAIATARHLLARPPSDGFARLFELNRLDLAIESIVLRPEWSSLFSDHERGIARRRLR
;
A
#
# COMPACT_ATOMS: atom_id res chain seq x y z
N MET A 1 -10.59 -8.43 -1.92
CA MET A 1 -9.69 -8.12 -3.06
C MET A 1 -10.01 -6.78 -3.73
N ALA A 2 -11.20 -6.17 -3.55
CA ALA A 2 -11.51 -4.84 -4.15
C ALA A 2 -11.16 -3.63 -3.26
N GLY A 3 -11.26 -3.74 -1.93
CA GLY A 3 -11.06 -2.61 -1.00
C GLY A 3 -9.61 -2.11 -0.80
N GLU A 4 -8.59 -2.86 -1.26
CA GLU A 4 -7.19 -2.39 -1.27
C GLU A 4 -6.81 -1.66 -2.55
N LEU A 5 -7.64 -1.71 -3.61
CA LEU A 5 -7.27 -1.24 -4.94
C LEU A 5 -7.11 0.28 -5.03
N PHE A 6 -7.76 1.01 -4.13
CA PHE A 6 -8.00 2.45 -4.25
C PHE A 6 -7.32 3.29 -3.17
N ASN A 7 -6.41 2.69 -2.42
CA ASN A 7 -5.85 3.27 -1.20
C ASN A 7 -4.56 4.07 -1.48
N ARG A 8 -4.71 5.23 -2.14
CA ARG A 8 -3.86 6.46 -2.09
C ARG A 8 -3.96 7.23 -3.40
N GLY A 9 -4.39 8.50 -3.31
CA GLY A 9 -4.22 9.47 -4.38
C GLY A 9 -5.19 9.34 -5.54
N MET A 10 -6.46 9.02 -5.25
CA MET A 10 -7.52 9.07 -6.26
C MET A 10 -7.73 10.50 -6.72
N ARG A 11 -7.82 10.71 -8.03
CA ARG A 11 -7.86 12.03 -8.68
C ARG A 11 -9.09 12.12 -9.55
N GLU A 12 -9.43 13.33 -9.99
CA GLU A 12 -10.48 13.60 -11.00
C GLU A 12 -10.35 12.66 -12.22
N ARG A 13 -9.10 12.29 -12.58
CA ARG A 13 -8.78 11.31 -13.63
C ARG A 13 -9.46 9.94 -13.50
N ASP A 14 -9.68 9.46 -12.30
CA ASP A 14 -10.32 8.15 -12.06
C ASP A 14 -11.82 8.21 -12.35
N LEU A 15 -12.46 9.34 -12.01
CA LEU A 15 -13.85 9.62 -12.37
C LEU A 15 -14.02 9.75 -13.88
N ASP A 16 -13.08 10.41 -14.57
CA ASP A 16 -13.09 10.50 -16.04
C ASP A 16 -13.10 9.12 -16.70
N ASN A 17 -12.19 8.24 -16.24
CA ASN A 17 -12.03 6.91 -16.81
C ASN A 17 -13.30 6.08 -16.61
N PHE A 18 -13.86 6.13 -15.40
CA PHE A 18 -15.13 5.48 -15.10
C PHE A 18 -16.25 5.98 -16.02
N LEU A 19 -16.40 7.31 -16.15
CA LEU A 19 -17.49 7.90 -16.96
C LEU A 19 -17.33 7.53 -18.44
N VAL A 20 -16.13 7.64 -19.00
CA VAL A 20 -15.87 7.24 -20.40
C VAL A 20 -16.25 5.79 -20.63
N GLU A 21 -15.83 4.89 -19.74
CA GLU A 21 -16.13 3.46 -19.89
C GLU A 21 -17.63 3.18 -19.73
N GLU A 22 -18.28 3.70 -18.69
CA GLU A 22 -19.68 3.39 -18.41
C GLU A 22 -20.63 4.02 -19.43
N LEU A 23 -20.39 5.27 -19.84
CA LEU A 23 -21.18 5.93 -20.88
C LEU A 23 -21.04 5.22 -22.24
N TYR A 24 -19.89 4.61 -22.52
CA TYR A 24 -19.69 3.83 -23.73
C TYR A 24 -20.40 2.47 -23.64
N ALA A 25 -20.08 1.71 -22.60
CA ALA A 25 -20.42 0.30 -22.47
C ALA A 25 -21.87 0.05 -22.04
N SER A 26 -22.55 1.02 -21.43
CA SER A 26 -23.89 0.87 -20.87
C SER A 26 -24.89 1.85 -21.49
N PRO A 27 -25.68 1.42 -22.51
CA PRO A 27 -26.73 2.26 -23.10
C PRO A 27 -27.76 2.74 -22.08
N GLU A 28 -28.09 1.92 -21.09
CA GLU A 28 -29.01 2.25 -20.00
C GLU A 28 -28.46 3.38 -19.13
N PHE A 29 -27.18 3.27 -18.70
CA PHE A 29 -26.53 4.32 -17.93
C PHE A 29 -26.40 5.62 -18.74
N ARG A 30 -26.05 5.49 -20.03
CA ARG A 30 -25.98 6.65 -20.93
C ARG A 30 -27.32 7.37 -21.06
N ALA A 31 -28.42 6.64 -21.24
CA ALA A 31 -29.76 7.23 -21.28
C ALA A 31 -30.11 7.91 -19.94
N TRP A 32 -29.79 7.27 -18.82
CA TRP A 32 -29.97 7.83 -17.48
C TRP A 32 -29.19 9.14 -17.28
N PHE A 33 -27.96 9.20 -17.80
CA PHE A 33 -27.09 10.38 -17.71
C PHE A 33 -27.59 11.51 -18.60
N VAL A 34 -27.91 11.22 -19.87
CA VAL A 34 -28.43 12.19 -20.84
C VAL A 34 -29.71 12.85 -20.34
N ALA A 35 -30.61 12.08 -19.71
CA ALA A 35 -31.83 12.62 -19.12
C ALA A 35 -31.59 13.64 -17.98
N ARG A 36 -30.36 13.70 -17.44
CA ARG A 36 -29.93 14.62 -16.38
C ARG A 36 -29.01 15.72 -16.87
N ALA A 37 -28.71 15.77 -18.17
CA ALA A 37 -27.80 16.74 -18.76
C ALA A 37 -28.38 18.17 -18.85
N GLY A 38 -29.63 18.37 -18.43
CA GLY A 38 -30.33 19.65 -18.46
C GLY A 38 -31.62 19.56 -19.28
N LYS A 39 -32.63 20.34 -18.91
CA LYS A 39 -33.98 20.27 -19.52
C LYS A 39 -34.05 20.75 -20.97
N ALA A 40 -33.04 21.47 -21.43
CA ALA A 40 -33.00 22.07 -22.76
C ALA A 40 -32.26 21.20 -23.80
N PHE A 41 -31.53 20.16 -23.37
CA PHE A 41 -30.76 19.31 -24.26
C PHE A 41 -31.62 18.24 -24.91
N ALA A 42 -31.51 18.11 -26.23
CA ALA A 42 -32.17 17.07 -27.00
C ALA A 42 -31.13 16.21 -27.72
N ALA A 43 -30.91 14.99 -27.23
CA ALA A 43 -30.01 14.05 -27.89
C ALA A 43 -30.60 13.61 -29.25
N PRO A 44 -29.84 13.73 -30.35
CA PRO A 44 -30.27 13.19 -31.63
C PRO A 44 -30.43 11.67 -31.56
N GLU A 45 -31.51 11.16 -32.14
CA GLU A 45 -31.72 9.73 -32.34
C GLU A 45 -30.83 9.21 -33.49
N ASP A 46 -30.47 7.93 -33.43
CA ASP A 46 -29.77 7.17 -34.49
C ASP A 46 -28.42 7.71 -34.98
N LEU A 47 -27.79 8.65 -34.27
CA LEU A 47 -26.44 9.14 -34.57
C LEU A 47 -25.35 8.35 -33.84
N ALA A 48 -24.18 8.27 -34.47
CA ALA A 48 -23.02 7.61 -33.87
C ALA A 48 -22.51 8.40 -32.67
N ILE A 49 -22.35 7.73 -31.54
CA ILE A 49 -21.88 8.35 -30.29
C ILE A 49 -20.38 8.11 -30.15
N ARG A 50 -19.62 9.16 -29.85
CA ARG A 50 -18.18 9.09 -29.56
C ARG A 50 -17.87 9.80 -28.25
N LEU A 51 -17.03 9.16 -27.45
CA LEU A 51 -16.54 9.69 -26.18
C LEU A 51 -15.10 10.13 -26.35
N HIS A 52 -14.81 11.35 -25.95
CA HIS A 52 -13.47 11.92 -25.99
C HIS A 52 -13.06 12.33 -24.59
N LYS A 53 -11.90 11.82 -24.16
CA LYS A 53 -11.20 12.32 -22.98
C LYS A 53 -10.25 13.43 -23.42
N SER A 54 -10.33 14.60 -22.80
CA SER A 54 -9.38 15.69 -23.03
C SER A 54 -9.19 16.10 -24.52
N PRO A 55 -10.24 16.55 -25.24
CA PRO A 55 -10.11 16.96 -26.63
C PRO A 55 -9.06 18.08 -26.79
N ALA A 56 -8.26 18.01 -27.86
CA ALA A 56 -7.18 18.97 -28.13
C ALA A 56 -7.76 20.38 -28.34
N ARG A 57 -7.27 21.36 -27.57
CA ARG A 57 -7.65 22.78 -27.68
C ARG A 57 -6.76 23.51 -28.67
N THR A 58 -7.35 24.48 -29.36
CA THR A 58 -6.67 25.38 -30.30
C THR A 58 -6.03 26.60 -29.63
N GLN A 59 -6.42 27.00 -28.40
CA GLN A 59 -5.94 28.28 -27.84
C GLN A 59 -5.73 28.39 -26.31
N ASP A 60 -6.05 27.41 -25.46
CA ASP A 60 -5.83 27.59 -24.01
C ASP A 60 -5.60 26.29 -23.23
N SER A 61 -4.69 26.31 -22.26
CA SER A 61 -4.07 25.12 -21.63
C SER A 61 -4.90 24.43 -20.53
N ARG A 62 -6.22 24.69 -20.44
CA ARG A 62 -7.09 24.17 -19.36
C ARG A 62 -8.14 23.18 -19.85
N GLN A 63 -7.76 21.92 -20.05
CA GLN A 63 -8.56 20.81 -20.60
C GLN A 63 -9.99 20.64 -20.04
N THR A 64 -10.97 20.35 -20.93
CA THR A 64 -12.29 19.76 -20.59
C THR A 64 -12.12 18.25 -20.39
N ASP A 65 -12.66 17.71 -19.30
CA ASP A 65 -12.32 16.34 -18.86
C ASP A 65 -12.89 15.26 -19.77
N VAL A 66 -14.19 15.29 -20.04
CA VAL A 66 -14.90 14.29 -20.87
C VAL A 66 -15.95 14.95 -21.76
N ARG A 67 -16.09 14.49 -23.01
CA ARG A 67 -17.16 14.90 -23.93
C ARG A 67 -17.88 13.69 -24.51
N ILE A 68 -19.20 13.72 -24.49
CA ILE A 68 -20.07 12.87 -25.31
C ILE A 68 -20.41 13.65 -26.58
N GLY A 69 -20.20 13.08 -27.77
CA GLY A 69 -20.58 13.71 -29.04
C GLY A 69 -21.43 12.78 -29.91
N TRP A 70 -22.42 13.36 -30.58
CA TRP A 70 -23.24 12.70 -31.60
C TRP A 70 -22.81 13.14 -32.98
N PHE A 71 -22.59 12.18 -33.88
CA PHE A 71 -22.02 12.44 -35.19
C PHE A 71 -22.90 11.87 -36.30
N ALA A 72 -23.13 12.68 -37.34
CA ALA A 72 -23.83 12.25 -38.55
C ALA A 72 -22.95 11.38 -39.46
N ASP A 73 -21.64 11.62 -39.45
CA ASP A 73 -20.62 10.88 -40.20
C ASP A 73 -19.31 10.82 -39.39
N ASP A 74 -18.18 10.48 -40.00
CA ASP A 74 -16.90 10.35 -39.29
C ASP A 74 -16.33 11.66 -38.71
N SER A 75 -16.91 12.82 -39.00
CA SER A 75 -16.36 14.12 -38.61
C SER A 75 -17.40 15.16 -38.18
N ALA A 76 -18.65 15.04 -38.64
CA ALA A 76 -19.68 16.05 -38.42
C ALA A 76 -20.37 15.88 -37.06
N LEU A 77 -19.88 16.61 -36.05
CA LEU A 77 -20.53 16.75 -34.75
C LEU A 77 -21.89 17.43 -34.92
N LYS A 78 -22.93 16.89 -34.28
CA LYS A 78 -24.32 17.39 -34.32
C LYS A 78 -24.88 17.75 -32.96
N ALA A 79 -24.40 17.11 -31.90
CA ALA A 79 -24.73 17.46 -30.54
C ALA A 79 -23.58 17.07 -29.61
N ALA A 80 -23.47 17.71 -28.46
CA ALA A 80 -22.45 17.38 -27.46
C ALA A 80 -22.94 17.58 -26.03
N ILE A 81 -22.46 16.72 -25.12
CA ILE A 81 -22.48 16.99 -23.69
C ILE A 81 -21.03 17.16 -23.26
N LEU A 82 -20.71 18.34 -22.73
CA LEU A 82 -19.43 18.61 -22.06
C LEU A 82 -19.59 18.24 -20.58
N ILE A 83 -18.66 17.45 -20.05
CA ILE A 83 -18.66 16.99 -18.67
C ILE A 83 -17.41 17.54 -17.97
N GLU A 84 -17.63 18.21 -16.84
CA GLU A 84 -16.59 18.67 -15.92
C GLU A 84 -16.66 17.82 -14.65
N ASN A 85 -15.53 17.25 -14.21
CA ASN A 85 -15.46 16.40 -13.04
C ASN A 85 -14.75 17.11 -11.89
N LYS A 86 -15.38 17.16 -10.70
CA LYS A 86 -14.78 17.77 -9.51
C LYS A 86 -14.83 16.84 -8.30
N VAL A 87 -13.68 16.47 -7.76
CA VAL A 87 -13.58 15.60 -6.56
C VAL A 87 -12.72 16.23 -5.45
N GLY A 88 -11.92 17.25 -5.77
CA GLY A 88 -10.96 17.89 -4.86
C GLY A 88 -11.21 19.38 -4.62
N SER A 89 -10.23 20.22 -4.98
CA SER A 89 -10.33 21.67 -4.82
C SER A 89 -11.41 22.26 -5.73
N GLY A 90 -11.97 23.41 -5.35
CA GLY A 90 -12.94 24.14 -6.16
C GLY A 90 -12.38 24.68 -7.48
N PHE A 91 -13.22 25.44 -8.20
CA PHE A 91 -12.82 26.09 -9.45
C PHE A 91 -11.71 27.12 -9.21
N GLN A 92 -10.74 27.15 -10.13
CA GLN A 92 -9.83 28.29 -10.23
C GLN A 92 -10.60 29.50 -10.79
N GLU A 93 -10.13 30.71 -10.48
CA GLU A 93 -10.74 31.94 -10.95
C GLU A 93 -10.88 31.96 -12.49
N GLY A 94 -12.10 32.19 -12.98
CA GLY A 94 -12.43 32.21 -14.40
C GLY A 94 -12.51 30.84 -15.09
N GLN A 95 -12.30 29.71 -14.39
CA GLN A 95 -12.38 28.37 -14.98
C GLN A 95 -13.81 28.04 -15.47
N ALA A 96 -14.82 28.25 -14.62
CA ALA A 96 -16.21 28.00 -14.97
C ALA A 96 -16.69 28.91 -16.13
N ALA A 97 -16.26 30.18 -16.14
CA ALA A 97 -16.59 31.12 -17.22
C ALA A 97 -15.95 30.74 -18.56
N ALA A 98 -14.69 30.26 -18.56
CA ALA A 98 -14.03 29.77 -19.76
C ALA A 98 -14.75 28.54 -20.34
N TYR A 99 -15.22 27.65 -19.47
CA TYR A 99 -16.01 26.49 -19.85
C TYR A 99 -17.36 26.88 -20.47
N ALA A 100 -18.05 27.84 -19.86
CA ALA A 100 -19.30 28.39 -20.39
C ALA A 100 -19.10 29.01 -21.78
N ALA A 101 -17.99 29.72 -22.00
CA ALA A 101 -17.67 30.30 -23.31
C ALA A 101 -17.45 29.23 -24.39
N GLU A 102 -16.79 28.11 -24.05
CA GLU A 102 -16.62 26.96 -24.95
C GLU A 102 -17.98 26.34 -25.31
N ALA A 103 -18.84 26.12 -24.32
CA ALA A 103 -20.19 25.62 -24.55
C ALA A 103 -21.00 26.55 -25.46
N GLN A 104 -20.89 27.87 -25.26
CA GLN A 104 -21.59 28.86 -26.07
C GLN A 104 -21.11 28.88 -27.53
N ALA A 105 -19.82 28.67 -27.77
CA ALA A 105 -19.28 28.55 -29.12
C ALA A 105 -19.89 27.33 -29.84
N LEU A 106 -19.95 26.18 -29.17
CA LEU A 106 -20.60 24.99 -29.71
C LEU A 106 -22.11 25.17 -29.92
N ARG A 107 -22.82 25.86 -29.02
CA ARG A 107 -24.25 26.19 -29.20
C ARG A 107 -24.48 27.06 -30.42
N THR A 108 -23.58 28.00 -30.69
CA THR A 108 -23.65 28.87 -31.88
C THR A 108 -23.49 28.07 -33.17
N GLU A 109 -22.65 27.02 -33.16
CA GLU A 109 -22.40 26.16 -34.32
C GLU A 109 -23.49 25.08 -34.51
N LEU A 110 -23.92 24.43 -33.43
CA LEU A 110 -24.76 23.23 -33.45
C LEU A 110 -26.23 23.49 -33.12
N GLY A 111 -26.53 24.62 -32.49
CA GLY A 111 -27.85 25.00 -31.98
C GLY A 111 -27.95 24.92 -30.45
N GLU A 112 -28.81 25.77 -29.89
CA GLU A 112 -28.96 25.95 -28.44
C GLU A 112 -29.34 24.65 -27.70
N HIS A 113 -30.18 23.83 -28.31
CA HIS A 113 -30.65 22.56 -27.74
C HIS A 113 -29.72 21.37 -28.01
N ALA A 114 -28.67 21.58 -28.81
CA ALA A 114 -27.74 20.54 -29.23
C ALA A 114 -26.51 20.44 -28.31
N VAL A 115 -26.37 21.30 -27.30
CA VAL A 115 -25.20 21.30 -26.42
C VAL A 115 -25.63 21.45 -24.96
N ALA A 116 -25.13 20.56 -24.11
CA ALA A 116 -25.30 20.64 -22.66
C ALA A 116 -23.96 20.64 -21.92
N THR A 117 -23.92 21.29 -20.76
CA THR A 117 -22.81 21.27 -19.80
C THR A 117 -23.24 20.58 -18.50
N VAL A 118 -22.46 19.61 -18.05
CA VAL A 118 -22.77 18.82 -16.84
C VAL A 118 -21.61 18.84 -15.87
N LEU A 119 -21.88 19.26 -14.64
CA LEU A 119 -20.95 19.14 -13.53
C LEU A 119 -21.20 17.83 -12.78
N VAL A 120 -20.16 17.02 -12.63
CA VAL A 120 -20.18 15.79 -11.82
C VAL A 120 -19.27 15.96 -10.62
N ALA A 121 -19.85 15.91 -9.42
CA ALA A 121 -19.10 16.10 -8.17
C ALA A 121 -19.75 15.35 -7.00
N PRO A 122 -19.03 15.12 -5.88
CA PRO A 122 -19.65 14.69 -4.64
C PRO A 122 -20.73 15.67 -4.20
N LYS A 123 -21.87 15.15 -3.73
CA LYS A 123 -23.04 15.97 -3.35
C LYS A 123 -22.72 17.06 -2.33
N ALA A 124 -21.82 16.77 -1.39
CA ALA A 124 -21.39 17.72 -0.36
C ALA A 124 -20.57 18.91 -0.92
N GLN A 125 -20.04 18.80 -2.14
CA GLN A 125 -19.20 19.83 -2.74
C GLN A 125 -20.00 20.87 -3.54
N PHE A 126 -21.22 20.57 -4.00
CA PHE A 126 -22.01 21.50 -4.80
C PHE A 126 -22.21 22.87 -4.13
N SER A 127 -22.44 22.91 -2.81
CA SER A 127 -22.57 24.17 -2.08
C SER A 127 -21.30 25.01 -2.04
N SER A 128 -20.13 24.41 -2.29
CA SER A 128 -18.83 25.09 -2.32
C SER A 128 -18.31 25.37 -3.73
N LEU A 129 -18.88 24.71 -4.74
CA LEU A 129 -18.51 24.87 -6.14
C LEU A 129 -19.35 26.01 -6.76
N VAL A 130 -18.98 27.25 -6.43
CA VAL A 130 -19.62 28.42 -7.02
C VAL A 130 -19.25 28.49 -8.51
N HIS A 131 -20.24 28.38 -9.38
CA HIS A 131 -20.09 28.37 -10.84
C HIS A 131 -21.11 29.28 -11.55
N ASP A 132 -21.84 30.12 -10.81
CA ASP A 132 -22.74 31.14 -11.34
C ASP A 132 -23.79 30.67 -12.38
N GLY A 133 -24.15 29.39 -12.35
CA GLY A 133 -25.13 28.81 -13.29
C GLY A 133 -24.56 28.45 -14.66
N HIS A 134 -23.24 28.29 -14.76
CA HIS A 134 -22.56 27.92 -16.01
C HIS A 134 -22.76 26.45 -16.44
N PHE A 135 -23.37 25.62 -15.59
CA PHE A 135 -23.71 24.23 -15.89
C PHE A 135 -25.22 24.03 -16.05
N ASP A 136 -25.64 23.36 -17.12
CA ASP A 136 -27.06 23.04 -17.41
C ASP A 136 -27.60 21.91 -16.53
N GLY A 137 -26.71 21.03 -16.05
CA GLY A 137 -27.02 19.90 -15.20
C GLY A 137 -25.95 19.66 -14.13
N GLU A 138 -26.40 19.16 -12.98
CA GLU A 138 -25.54 18.71 -11.90
C GLU A 138 -25.88 17.25 -11.60
N ILE A 139 -24.87 16.39 -11.56
CA ILE A 139 -25.02 14.97 -11.24
C ILE A 139 -24.13 14.65 -10.05
N ALA A 140 -24.73 14.27 -8.92
CA ALA A 140 -23.95 13.82 -7.79
C ALA A 140 -23.31 12.45 -8.10
N ILE A 141 -22.06 12.25 -7.69
CA ILE A 141 -21.43 10.92 -7.71
C ILE A 141 -22.29 9.91 -6.92
N GLU A 142 -22.91 10.34 -5.82
CA GLU A 142 -23.83 9.50 -5.06
C GLU A 142 -25.07 9.06 -5.86
N ASP A 143 -25.57 9.87 -6.80
CA ASP A 143 -26.69 9.48 -7.66
C ASP A 143 -26.27 8.45 -8.71
N ILE A 144 -25.02 8.55 -9.20
CA ILE A 144 -24.40 7.51 -10.06
C ILE A 144 -24.31 6.21 -9.28
N VAL A 145 -23.80 6.24 -8.04
CA VAL A 145 -23.72 5.07 -7.17
C VAL A 145 -25.09 4.44 -6.96
N ALA A 146 -26.13 5.24 -6.68
CA ALA A 146 -27.49 4.75 -6.51
C ALA A 146 -28.01 4.05 -7.77
N SER A 147 -27.75 4.61 -8.96
CA SER A 147 -28.11 4.00 -10.25
C SER A 147 -27.43 2.64 -10.45
N LEU A 148 -26.12 2.53 -10.17
CA LEU A 148 -25.40 1.26 -10.28
C LEU A 148 -25.87 0.23 -9.25
N LYS A 149 -26.19 0.66 -8.01
CA LYS A 149 -26.76 -0.20 -6.97
C LYS A 149 -28.15 -0.72 -7.35
N GLU A 150 -28.96 0.08 -8.04
CA GLU A 150 -30.24 -0.39 -8.57
C GLU A 150 -30.03 -1.48 -9.62
N ARG A 151 -29.07 -1.27 -10.55
CA ARG A 151 -28.71 -2.28 -11.55
C ARG A 151 -28.28 -3.60 -10.90
N LEU A 152 -27.49 -3.55 -9.82
CA LEU A 152 -27.06 -4.72 -9.05
C LEU A 152 -28.22 -5.54 -8.44
N ARG A 153 -29.42 -4.98 -8.29
CA ARG A 153 -30.59 -5.72 -7.78
C ARG A 153 -31.16 -6.69 -8.79
N ASN A 154 -30.77 -6.61 -10.06
CA ASN A 154 -31.23 -7.56 -11.07
C ASN A 154 -30.60 -8.94 -10.81
N PRO A 155 -31.41 -9.96 -10.44
CA PRO A 155 -30.91 -11.28 -10.08
C PRO A 155 -30.35 -12.07 -11.27
N LEU A 156 -30.55 -11.60 -12.49
CA LEU A 156 -30.07 -12.21 -13.73
C LEU A 156 -28.70 -11.67 -14.18
N LEU A 157 -28.05 -10.82 -13.38
CA LEU A 157 -26.72 -10.32 -13.71
C LEU A 157 -25.66 -11.41 -13.61
N GLU A 158 -24.82 -11.48 -14.64
CA GLU A 158 -23.64 -12.33 -14.65
C GLU A 158 -22.70 -12.02 -13.49
N LEU A 159 -22.04 -13.05 -12.97
CA LEU A 159 -21.16 -12.94 -11.80
C LEU A 159 -20.01 -11.95 -12.05
N GLU A 160 -19.43 -11.96 -13.26
CA GLU A 160 -18.35 -11.04 -13.62
C GLU A 160 -18.85 -9.59 -13.67
N LEU A 161 -20.01 -9.35 -14.28
CA LEU A 161 -20.60 -8.01 -14.37
C LEU A 161 -20.98 -7.48 -12.98
N THR A 162 -21.50 -8.35 -12.11
CA THR A 162 -21.76 -8.04 -10.69
C THR A 162 -20.48 -7.57 -10.00
N ALA A 163 -19.38 -8.33 -10.12
CA ALA A 163 -18.10 -7.97 -9.50
C ALA A 163 -17.53 -6.65 -10.04
N ARG A 164 -17.64 -6.39 -11.35
CA ARG A 164 -17.21 -5.13 -11.98
C ARG A 164 -18.02 -3.94 -11.47
N LEU A 165 -19.35 -4.07 -11.39
CA LEU A 165 -20.23 -3.02 -10.87
C LEU A 165 -19.94 -2.72 -9.40
N THR A 166 -19.72 -3.75 -8.57
CA THR A 166 -19.31 -3.57 -7.18
C THR A 166 -17.98 -2.81 -7.08
N ALA A 167 -16.97 -3.17 -7.87
CA ALA A 167 -15.68 -2.48 -7.85
C ALA A 167 -15.79 -1.00 -8.29
N ARG A 168 -16.65 -0.70 -9.27
CA ARG A 168 -16.92 0.68 -9.70
C ARG A 168 -17.68 1.49 -8.64
N ILE A 169 -18.63 0.88 -7.95
CA ILE A 169 -19.32 1.50 -6.82
C ILE A 169 -18.31 1.84 -5.70
N ASP A 170 -17.43 0.89 -5.36
CA ASP A 170 -16.39 1.10 -4.35
C ASP A 170 -15.46 2.29 -4.72
N LEU A 171 -15.07 2.38 -6.00
CA LEU A 171 -14.31 3.51 -6.54
C LEU A 171 -15.04 4.85 -6.32
N LEU A 172 -16.30 4.93 -6.73
CA LEU A 172 -17.09 6.17 -6.66
C LEU A 172 -17.38 6.59 -5.22
N GLU A 173 -17.69 5.64 -4.34
CA GLU A 173 -17.88 5.93 -2.92
C GLU A 173 -16.57 6.46 -2.31
N ALA A 174 -15.43 5.85 -2.63
CA ALA A 174 -14.12 6.34 -2.19
C ALA A 174 -13.83 7.78 -2.66
N LEU A 175 -14.21 8.16 -3.89
CA LEU A 175 -14.13 9.54 -4.39
C LEU A 175 -15.01 10.51 -3.59
N CYS A 176 -16.18 10.08 -3.10
CA CYS A 176 -17.03 10.86 -2.20
C CYS A 176 -16.51 10.93 -0.75
N GLY A 177 -15.41 10.24 -0.43
CA GLY A 177 -14.95 10.06 0.95
C GLY A 177 -15.87 9.18 1.80
N ARG A 178 -16.91 8.57 1.21
CA ARG A 178 -17.76 7.58 1.87
C ARG A 178 -17.22 6.20 1.55
N ARG A 179 -16.87 5.38 2.54
CA ARG A 179 -16.56 3.97 2.22
C ARG A 179 -17.85 3.26 1.87
N SER A 180 -17.84 2.48 0.81
CA SER A 180 -18.94 1.58 0.47
C SER A 180 -19.21 0.63 1.64
N GLU A 181 -20.46 0.59 2.12
CA GLU A 181 -20.88 -0.32 3.20
C GLU A 181 -20.72 -1.81 2.80
N ASN A 182 -20.53 -2.09 1.50
CA ASN A 182 -20.36 -3.42 0.92
C ASN A 182 -18.96 -3.71 0.38
N ALA A 183 -17.99 -2.78 0.45
CA ALA A 183 -16.60 -3.21 0.39
C ALA A 183 -16.37 -4.08 1.61
N TRP A 184 -15.75 -5.24 1.42
CA TRP A 184 -15.16 -5.96 2.53
C TRP A 184 -14.13 -5.04 3.18
N THR A 185 -14.56 -4.33 4.21
CA THR A 185 -13.75 -3.71 5.23
C THR A 185 -13.02 -4.86 5.91
N PRO A 186 -11.73 -4.71 6.30
CA PRO A 186 -11.33 -5.34 7.55
C PRO A 186 -12.41 -4.88 8.53
N VAL A 187 -13.23 -5.81 9.03
CA VAL A 187 -14.18 -5.53 10.10
C VAL A 187 -13.38 -4.98 11.27
N THR A 188 -13.12 -3.68 11.23
CA THR A 188 -12.74 -2.86 12.34
C THR A 188 -14.01 -2.75 13.13
N ILE A 189 -14.25 -3.75 13.99
CA ILE A 189 -15.27 -3.65 15.02
C ILE A 189 -14.90 -2.38 15.78
N GLU A 190 -15.81 -1.42 15.88
CA GLU A 190 -15.56 -0.16 16.61
C GLU A 190 -14.96 -0.43 17.99
N ALA A 191 -15.48 -1.45 18.69
CA ALA A 191 -14.91 -1.99 19.92
C ALA A 191 -13.44 -2.45 19.78
N LYS A 192 -13.05 -3.14 18.69
CA LYS A 192 -11.65 -3.56 18.44
C LYS A 192 -10.72 -2.40 18.13
N ARG A 193 -11.20 -1.35 17.46
CA ARG A 193 -10.41 -0.12 17.20
C ARG A 193 -10.15 0.65 18.49
N ASP A 194 -11.21 0.83 19.27
CA ASP A 194 -11.13 1.53 20.54
C ASP A 194 -10.24 0.74 21.51
N PHE A 195 -10.35 -0.60 21.48
CA PHE A 195 -9.43 -1.50 22.18
C PHE A 195 -7.99 -1.36 21.70
N ALA A 196 -7.74 -1.30 20.39
CA ALA A 196 -6.39 -1.17 19.83
C ALA A 196 -5.73 0.13 20.25
N LYS A 197 -6.48 1.23 20.21
CA LYS A 197 -6.02 2.55 20.63
C LYS A 197 -5.71 2.55 22.12
N ALA A 198 -6.64 2.10 22.96
CA ALA A 198 -6.43 2.01 24.41
C ALA A 198 -5.28 1.07 24.79
N TYR A 199 -5.12 -0.05 24.08
CA TYR A 199 -3.98 -0.95 24.24
C TYR A 199 -2.66 -0.24 23.91
N ALA A 200 -2.59 0.49 22.80
CA ALA A 200 -1.37 1.18 22.38
C ALA A 200 -1.00 2.32 23.33
N GLU A 201 -1.99 3.05 23.84
CA GLU A 201 -1.82 4.08 24.87
C GLU A 201 -1.26 3.47 26.16
N LEU A 202 -1.91 2.43 26.71
CA LEU A 202 -1.43 1.75 27.92
C LEU A 202 -0.06 1.09 27.73
N ALA A 203 0.22 0.52 26.55
CA ALA A 203 1.53 -0.03 26.24
C ALA A 203 2.63 1.04 26.26
N GLY A 204 2.35 2.24 25.74
CA GLY A 204 3.29 3.37 25.75
C GLY A 204 3.56 3.94 27.14
N GLU A 205 2.64 3.75 28.09
CA GLU A 205 2.84 4.14 29.49
C GLU A 205 3.74 3.16 30.26
N ILE A 206 3.66 1.86 29.93
CA ILE A 206 4.31 0.78 30.69
C ILE A 206 5.65 0.38 30.08
N LEU A 207 5.75 0.36 28.75
CA LEU A 207 6.87 -0.22 28.03
C LEU A 207 7.62 0.86 27.25
N PRO A 208 8.96 0.79 27.19
CA PRO A 208 9.77 1.62 26.30
C PRO A 208 9.74 1.10 24.85
N LEU A 209 8.59 0.60 24.38
CA LEU A 209 8.41 -0.02 23.07
C LEU A 209 7.23 0.60 22.32
N ILE A 210 7.37 0.68 20.99
CA ILE A 210 6.32 1.22 20.12
C ILE A 210 5.48 0.08 19.56
N VAL A 211 4.16 0.13 19.77
CA VAL A 211 3.20 -0.78 19.14
C VAL A 211 3.00 -0.36 17.68
N ARG A 212 3.15 -1.28 16.74
CA ARG A 212 2.89 -1.02 15.32
C ARG A 212 1.39 -0.82 15.07
N PRO A 213 1.03 0.08 14.13
CA PRO A 213 -0.35 0.19 13.68
C PRO A 213 -0.87 -1.17 13.20
N SER A 214 -2.04 -1.55 13.70
CA SER A 214 -2.75 -2.77 13.31
C SER A 214 -3.89 -2.42 12.35
N THR A 215 -4.23 -3.32 11.43
CA THR A 215 -5.41 -3.17 10.57
C THR A 215 -6.72 -3.47 11.30
N ASP A 216 -6.64 -4.02 12.52
CA ASP A 216 -7.75 -4.31 13.45
C ASP A 216 -8.94 -5.03 12.83
N GLY A 217 -8.66 -5.86 11.83
CA GLY A 217 -9.67 -6.72 11.20
C GLY A 217 -10.24 -7.77 12.15
N PRO A 218 -11.26 -8.54 11.70
CA PRO A 218 -12.01 -9.47 12.55
C PRO A 218 -11.11 -10.58 13.11
N LYS A 219 -10.04 -10.95 12.39
CA LYS A 219 -9.02 -11.94 12.80
C LYS A 219 -7.77 -11.32 13.43
N ALA A 220 -7.70 -10.00 13.60
CA ALA A 220 -6.57 -9.34 14.25
C ALA A 220 -6.59 -9.68 15.75
N LEU A 221 -5.85 -10.73 16.09
CA LEU A 221 -5.64 -11.22 17.45
C LEU A 221 -4.17 -11.11 17.82
N THR A 222 -3.43 -10.14 17.26
CA THR A 222 -2.01 -9.99 17.56
C THR A 222 -1.64 -8.52 17.53
N ARG A 223 -0.96 -8.06 18.58
CA ARG A 223 -0.26 -6.78 18.61
C ARG A 223 1.21 -7.02 18.35
N ILE A 224 1.80 -6.24 17.47
CA ILE A 224 3.20 -6.39 17.06
C ILE A 224 3.91 -5.11 17.47
N PHE A 225 5.08 -5.23 18.08
CA PHE A 225 5.91 -4.08 18.45
C PHE A 225 6.99 -3.83 17.39
N GLU A 226 7.55 -2.62 17.37
CA GLU A 226 8.77 -2.38 16.60
C GLU A 226 9.90 -3.33 17.05
N PRO A 227 10.79 -3.78 16.15
CA PRO A 227 11.79 -4.76 16.45
C PRO A 227 12.77 -4.23 17.49
N VAL A 228 13.05 -5.05 18.49
CA VAL A 228 14.05 -4.75 19.51
C VAL A 228 15.41 -5.18 18.98
N ARG A 229 16.40 -4.29 19.06
CA ARG A 229 17.78 -4.61 18.71
C ARG A 229 18.54 -4.90 19.99
N LEU A 230 18.82 -6.18 20.24
CA LEU A 230 19.56 -6.63 21.43
C LEU A 230 21.06 -6.31 21.31
N ARG A 231 21.64 -6.56 20.12
CA ARG A 231 23.00 -6.21 19.74
C ARG A 231 23.08 -5.76 18.28
N PRO A 232 24.15 -5.05 17.86
CA PRO A 232 24.33 -4.62 16.47
C PRO A 232 24.45 -5.77 15.45
N ASP A 233 25.06 -6.87 15.86
CA ASP A 233 25.38 -8.06 15.05
C ASP A 233 24.30 -9.14 15.05
N LEU A 234 23.34 -9.04 15.96
CA LEU A 234 22.14 -9.89 15.96
C LEU A 234 21.03 -9.30 15.09
N LEU A 235 20.26 -10.20 14.46
CA LEU A 235 19.02 -9.81 13.79
C LEU A 235 18.04 -9.22 14.82
N PRO A 236 17.32 -8.13 14.48
CA PRO A 236 16.30 -7.58 15.37
C PRO A 236 15.23 -8.61 15.72
N VAL A 237 14.83 -8.64 16.98
CA VAL A 237 13.79 -9.54 17.48
C VAL A 237 12.43 -8.85 17.42
N VAL A 238 11.43 -9.52 16.86
CA VAL A 238 10.06 -8.99 16.78
C VAL A 238 9.26 -9.50 17.97
N ILE A 239 8.75 -8.57 18.79
CA ILE A 239 7.85 -8.91 19.90
C ILE A 239 6.40 -8.89 19.43
N ARG A 240 5.64 -9.91 19.81
CA ARG A 240 4.20 -10.03 19.53
C ARG A 240 3.44 -10.37 20.80
N HIS A 241 2.24 -9.83 20.93
CA HIS A 241 1.27 -10.23 21.93
C HIS A 241 0.07 -10.84 21.23
N GLU A 242 -0.09 -12.15 21.34
CA GLU A 242 -1.21 -12.89 20.75
C GLU A 242 -2.40 -12.92 21.71
N PHE A 243 -3.58 -12.64 21.16
CA PHE A 243 -4.88 -12.61 21.84
C PHE A 243 -5.69 -13.86 21.48
N GLY A 244 -6.83 -14.04 22.15
CA GLY A 244 -7.70 -15.18 21.91
C GLY A 244 -9.06 -15.00 22.57
N SER A 245 -10.09 -14.75 21.77
CA SER A 245 -11.49 -14.76 22.22
C SER A 245 -11.88 -16.17 22.66
N ASN A 246 -12.46 -16.29 23.86
CA ASN A 246 -12.85 -17.58 24.48
C ASN A 246 -11.70 -18.59 24.64
N VAL A 247 -10.46 -18.13 24.75
CA VAL A 247 -9.30 -18.98 25.07
C VAL A 247 -8.75 -18.54 26.42
N ALA A 248 -8.48 -19.48 27.33
CA ALA A 248 -7.96 -19.14 28.66
C ALA A 248 -6.51 -18.61 28.61
N THR A 249 -5.68 -19.17 27.74
CA THR A 249 -4.24 -18.88 27.67
C THR A 249 -3.80 -18.61 26.24
N LYS A 250 -3.00 -17.56 26.08
CA LYS A 250 -2.29 -17.17 24.86
C LYS A 250 -0.84 -16.83 25.21
N TYR A 251 -0.15 -16.11 24.32
CA TYR A 251 1.28 -15.94 24.43
C TYR A 251 1.71 -14.53 24.03
N VAL A 252 2.69 -14.03 24.77
CA VAL A 252 3.65 -13.07 24.23
C VAL A 252 4.78 -13.88 23.61
N ASN A 253 5.26 -13.48 22.44
CA ASN A 253 6.39 -14.14 21.81
C ASN A 253 7.44 -13.18 21.25
N ALA A 254 8.69 -13.59 21.41
CA ALA A 254 9.84 -13.00 20.76
C ALA A 254 10.26 -13.87 19.58
N GLN A 255 10.19 -13.32 18.36
CA GLN A 255 10.49 -14.04 17.13
C GLN A 255 11.83 -13.62 16.51
N PHE A 256 12.68 -14.62 16.31
CA PHE A 256 13.93 -14.51 15.57
C PHE A 256 13.74 -15.08 14.17
N ALA A 257 13.61 -14.18 13.19
CA ALA A 257 13.30 -14.53 11.81
C ALA A 257 14.43 -15.37 11.18
N GLY A 258 14.08 -16.50 10.57
CA GLY A 258 15.03 -17.37 9.87
C GLY A 258 15.86 -18.29 10.77
N GLN A 259 15.67 -18.25 12.09
CA GLN A 259 16.54 -18.94 13.06
C GLN A 259 15.95 -20.27 13.60
N ALA A 260 14.93 -20.85 12.95
CA ALA A 260 14.28 -22.07 13.44
C ALA A 260 15.24 -23.26 13.65
N GLU A 261 16.32 -23.33 12.87
CA GLU A 261 17.33 -24.39 12.97
C GLU A 261 18.19 -24.33 14.24
N LEU A 262 18.22 -23.17 14.92
CA LEU A 262 18.97 -22.99 16.17
C LEU A 262 18.21 -23.48 17.41
N LEU A 263 16.96 -23.95 17.25
CA LEU A 263 16.13 -24.42 18.36
C LEU A 263 16.81 -25.53 19.19
N PRO A 264 17.42 -26.57 18.60
CA PRO A 264 18.11 -27.60 19.38
C PRO A 264 19.30 -27.06 20.17
N LEU A 265 20.06 -26.12 19.59
CA LEU A 265 21.22 -25.50 20.23
C LEU A 265 20.79 -24.62 21.41
N LEU A 266 19.77 -23.78 21.22
CA LEU A 266 19.22 -22.94 22.27
C LEU A 266 18.57 -23.76 23.40
N SER A 267 17.94 -24.89 23.06
CA SER A 267 17.39 -25.80 24.06
C SER A 267 18.48 -26.50 24.88
N ALA A 268 19.63 -26.81 24.27
CA ALA A 268 20.73 -27.49 24.94
C ALA A 268 21.64 -26.55 25.76
N SER A 269 21.61 -25.24 25.49
CA SER A 269 22.51 -24.27 26.13
C SER A 269 22.20 -24.01 27.61
N GLY A 270 21.02 -24.41 28.09
CA GLY A 270 20.57 -24.16 29.46
C GLY A 270 20.12 -22.72 29.73
N ILE A 271 20.21 -21.81 28.74
CA ILE A 271 19.85 -20.38 28.89
C ILE A 271 18.37 -20.18 29.28
N MET A 272 17.52 -21.14 28.91
CA MET A 272 16.08 -21.13 29.23
C MET A 272 15.79 -21.60 30.67
N ALA A 273 16.76 -22.15 31.40
CA ALA A 273 16.54 -22.73 32.72
C ALA A 273 16.08 -21.65 33.73
N GLY A 274 15.03 -21.96 34.51
CA GLY A 274 14.48 -21.05 35.52
C GLY A 274 13.61 -19.92 34.99
N THR A 275 13.51 -19.73 33.67
CA THR A 275 12.70 -18.67 33.06
C THR A 275 11.20 -18.97 33.06
N GLY A 276 10.82 -20.24 32.97
CA GLY A 276 9.43 -20.65 32.72
C GLY A 276 8.94 -20.40 31.28
N TYR A 277 9.82 -19.95 30.38
CA TYR A 277 9.48 -19.69 28.97
C TYR A 277 9.60 -20.96 28.12
N THR A 278 8.91 -20.98 26.98
CA THR A 278 8.93 -22.13 26.08
C THR A 278 9.52 -21.78 24.72
N LEU A 279 10.23 -22.73 24.11
CA LEU A 279 10.80 -22.59 22.77
C LEU A 279 9.94 -23.33 21.76
N ARG A 280 9.68 -22.70 20.61
CA ARG A 280 9.04 -23.37 19.47
C ARG A 280 9.58 -22.89 18.14
N ALA A 281 9.41 -23.72 17.12
CA ALA A 281 9.55 -23.31 15.73
C ALA A 281 8.23 -22.67 15.25
N ALA A 282 8.33 -21.51 14.62
CA ALA A 282 7.23 -20.77 14.01
C ALA A 282 7.52 -20.59 12.52
N GLY A 283 7.27 -21.64 11.72
CA GLY A 283 7.72 -21.68 10.33
C GLY A 283 9.24 -21.67 10.25
N LYS A 284 9.82 -20.65 9.60
CA LYS A 284 11.28 -20.44 9.53
C LYS A 284 11.85 -19.68 10.74
N SER A 285 11.02 -19.22 11.66
CA SER A 285 11.45 -18.44 12.81
C SER A 285 11.58 -19.29 14.07
N LEU A 286 12.50 -18.91 14.96
CA LEU A 286 12.53 -19.39 16.34
C LEU A 286 11.70 -18.44 17.20
N ALA A 287 10.80 -18.98 18.03
CA ALA A 287 9.99 -18.19 18.95
C ALA A 287 10.25 -18.60 20.40
N ILE A 288 10.37 -17.60 21.27
CA ILE A 288 10.35 -17.75 22.72
C ILE A 288 8.99 -17.25 23.20
N ASP A 289 8.17 -18.16 23.72
CA ASP A 289 6.81 -17.86 24.16
C ASP A 289 6.73 -17.76 25.68
N VAL A 290 6.02 -16.73 26.15
CA VAL A 290 5.62 -16.50 27.54
C VAL A 290 4.10 -16.61 27.60
N ALA A 291 3.58 -17.50 28.43
CA ALA A 291 2.14 -17.67 28.59
C ALA A 291 1.51 -16.40 29.21
N THR A 292 0.38 -15.98 28.64
CA THR A 292 -0.43 -14.84 29.10
C THR A 292 -1.92 -15.21 29.06
N PRO A 293 -2.80 -14.49 29.77
CA PRO A 293 -4.23 -14.71 29.64
C PRO A 293 -4.72 -14.46 28.21
N GLY A 294 -5.71 -15.22 27.76
CA GLY A 294 -6.38 -14.92 26.50
C GLY A 294 -7.23 -13.64 26.60
N ILE A 295 -6.92 -12.69 25.72
CA ILE A 295 -7.62 -11.42 25.62
C ILE A 295 -8.67 -11.48 24.53
N ASP A 296 -9.89 -11.01 24.80
CA ASP A 296 -10.93 -10.85 23.79
C ASP A 296 -11.04 -9.38 23.36
N PRO A 297 -10.42 -8.98 22.24
CA PRO A 297 -10.43 -7.59 21.79
C PRO A 297 -11.81 -7.13 21.29
N THR A 298 -12.83 -8.01 21.24
CA THR A 298 -14.21 -7.63 20.91
C THR A 298 -14.98 -7.03 22.09
N LEU A 299 -14.50 -7.24 23.32
CA LEU A 299 -15.10 -6.69 24.54
C LEU A 299 -14.58 -5.26 24.81
N PRO A 300 -15.31 -4.45 25.60
CA PRO A 300 -14.81 -3.15 26.06
C PRO A 300 -13.44 -3.28 26.74
N PHE A 301 -12.51 -2.39 26.41
CA PHE A 301 -11.12 -2.43 26.89
C PHE A 301 -11.04 -2.56 28.42
N GLU A 302 -11.86 -1.82 29.16
CA GLU A 302 -11.86 -1.87 30.62
C GLU A 302 -12.16 -3.25 31.21
N MET A 303 -12.95 -4.09 30.52
CA MET A 303 -13.22 -5.47 30.97
C MET A 303 -12.01 -6.39 30.83
N GLU A 304 -11.14 -6.10 29.87
CA GLU A 304 -9.94 -6.89 29.56
C GLU A 304 -8.65 -6.22 30.04
N ARG A 305 -8.73 -5.00 30.58
CA ARG A 305 -7.57 -4.15 30.95
C ARG A 305 -6.60 -4.87 31.88
N ALA A 306 -7.10 -5.65 32.84
CA ALA A 306 -6.25 -6.42 33.76
C ALA A 306 -5.42 -7.48 33.04
N LYS A 307 -6.02 -8.20 32.07
CA LYS A 307 -5.31 -9.20 31.25
C LYS A 307 -4.32 -8.55 30.30
N VAL A 308 -4.68 -7.38 29.74
CA VAL A 308 -3.78 -6.57 28.92
C VAL A 308 -2.55 -6.16 29.74
N LEU A 309 -2.75 -5.65 30.96
CA LEU A 309 -1.68 -5.28 31.87
C LEU A 309 -0.73 -6.45 32.15
N GLU A 310 -1.27 -7.62 32.51
CA GLU A 310 -0.47 -8.83 32.75
C GLU A 310 0.38 -9.22 31.52
N GLY A 311 -0.20 -9.11 30.32
CA GLY A 311 0.52 -9.38 29.08
C GLY A 311 1.59 -8.32 28.75
N LEU A 312 1.34 -7.04 29.04
CA LEU A 312 2.34 -5.97 28.88
C LEU A 312 3.49 -6.13 29.88
N GLU A 313 3.21 -6.48 31.13
CA GLU A 313 4.25 -6.81 32.12
C GLU A 313 5.06 -8.04 31.70
N ALA A 314 4.41 -9.05 31.11
CA ALA A 314 5.10 -10.22 30.55
C ALA A 314 6.02 -9.84 29.37
N ILE A 315 5.61 -8.89 28.52
CA ILE A 315 6.50 -8.32 27.49
C ILE A 315 7.71 -7.65 28.13
N GLY A 316 7.50 -6.83 29.17
CA GLY A 316 8.57 -6.17 29.90
C GLY A 316 9.61 -7.16 30.42
N ARG A 317 9.16 -8.20 31.14
CA ARG A 317 10.03 -9.28 31.65
C ARG A 317 10.75 -10.04 30.54
N LEU A 318 10.08 -10.30 29.41
CA LEU A 318 10.69 -10.97 28.27
C LEU A 318 11.79 -10.12 27.64
N VAL A 319 11.54 -8.82 27.45
CA VAL A 319 12.50 -7.89 26.84
C VAL A 319 13.69 -7.64 27.75
N GLU A 320 13.46 -7.51 29.06
CA GLU A 320 14.51 -7.41 30.07
C GLU A 320 15.40 -8.66 30.06
N TRP A 321 14.79 -9.85 30.07
CA TRP A 321 15.54 -11.10 29.99
C TRP A 321 16.30 -11.24 28.67
N LEU A 322 15.70 -10.90 27.53
CA LEU A 322 16.37 -10.92 26.22
C LEU A 322 17.58 -9.98 26.19
N THR A 323 17.45 -8.80 26.77
CA THR A 323 18.53 -7.81 26.85
C THR A 323 19.64 -8.29 27.78
N GLY A 324 19.30 -8.81 28.96
CA GLY A 324 20.26 -9.38 29.91
C GLY A 324 20.96 -10.64 29.40
N SER A 325 20.31 -11.37 28.50
CA SER A 325 20.83 -12.61 27.89
C SER A 325 21.46 -12.39 26.51
N ALA A 326 21.58 -11.14 26.05
CA ALA A 326 21.96 -10.81 24.67
C ALA A 326 23.33 -11.39 24.26
N GLU A 327 24.31 -11.38 25.18
CA GLU A 327 25.65 -11.96 24.95
C GLU A 327 25.61 -13.48 24.75
N GLN A 328 24.87 -14.19 25.59
CA GLN A 328 24.75 -15.64 25.51
C GLN A 328 23.96 -16.06 24.27
N LEU A 329 22.91 -15.30 23.91
CA LEU A 329 22.19 -15.48 22.66
C LEU A 329 23.09 -15.26 21.45
N ALA A 330 23.97 -14.25 21.48
CA ALA A 330 24.95 -14.01 20.43
C ALA A 330 25.93 -15.18 20.28
N GLN A 331 26.47 -15.72 21.38
CA GLN A 331 27.35 -16.89 21.33
C GLN A 331 26.69 -18.10 20.65
N ILE A 332 25.40 -18.32 20.89
CA ILE A 332 24.66 -19.43 20.28
C ILE A 332 24.34 -19.13 18.81
N PHE A 333 23.93 -17.91 18.49
CA PHE A 333 23.44 -17.55 17.15
C PHE A 333 24.56 -17.29 16.15
N LEU A 334 25.71 -16.80 16.63
CA LEU A 334 26.89 -16.52 15.83
C LEU A 334 27.94 -17.65 15.93
N GLY A 335 27.76 -18.60 16.85
CA GLY A 335 28.66 -19.73 17.05
C GLY A 335 29.96 -19.40 17.80
N GLU A 336 30.01 -18.29 18.54
CA GLU A 336 31.22 -17.77 19.20
C GLU A 336 31.65 -18.55 20.48
N GLY A 337 31.12 -19.74 20.72
CA GLY A 337 31.31 -20.47 21.97
C GLY A 337 31.58 -21.97 21.79
N SER A 338 32.62 -22.34 21.03
CA SER A 338 33.19 -23.70 21.11
C SER A 338 34.70 -23.76 20.81
N GLU A 339 35.49 -22.85 21.39
CA GLU A 339 36.93 -23.08 21.57
C GLU A 339 37.25 -23.30 23.04
N GLN A 340 37.03 -24.52 23.52
CA GLN A 340 37.81 -25.10 24.60
C GLN A 340 37.70 -26.62 24.53
N GLY A 341 38.77 -27.25 24.04
CA GLY A 341 39.01 -28.68 24.16
C GLY A 341 38.95 -29.48 22.86
N LYS A 342 40.02 -29.42 22.06
CA LYS A 342 40.73 -30.64 21.64
C LYS A 342 42.11 -30.32 21.06
N THR A 343 43.08 -30.98 21.67
CA THR A 343 44.51 -30.95 21.42
C THR A 343 44.89 -31.59 20.09
N GLY A 344 45.87 -30.99 19.42
CA GLY A 344 46.92 -31.68 18.69
C GLY A 344 46.62 -32.17 17.27
N GLY A 345 47.37 -31.63 16.30
CA GLY A 345 47.91 -32.47 15.23
C GLY A 345 47.59 -32.06 13.79
N VAL A 346 48.61 -31.48 13.17
CA VAL A 346 49.00 -31.57 11.76
C VAL A 346 48.29 -30.65 10.76
N ALA A 347 49.11 -29.74 10.23
CA ALA A 347 48.83 -28.83 9.14
C ALA A 347 48.50 -29.56 7.83
N SER A 348 47.56 -29.00 7.06
CA SER A 348 47.48 -29.13 5.60
C SER A 348 46.88 -27.85 5.02
N PRO A 349 47.49 -27.24 3.98
CA PRO A 349 47.17 -25.88 3.54
C PRO A 349 46.13 -25.88 2.43
N GLU A 350 44.85 -26.10 2.73
CA GLU A 350 43.78 -25.96 1.73
C GLU A 350 42.47 -25.40 2.33
N GLN A 351 42.52 -24.31 3.08
CA GLN A 351 41.29 -23.59 3.49
C GLN A 351 41.53 -22.09 3.53
N ASN A 352 41.52 -21.44 2.37
CA ASN A 352 41.44 -19.98 2.30
C ASN A 352 40.48 -19.53 1.19
N ASN A 353 39.19 -19.85 1.33
CA ASN A 353 38.14 -19.13 0.61
C ASN A 353 36.72 -19.29 1.20
N ARG A 354 36.58 -19.20 2.53
CA ARG A 354 35.25 -18.92 3.11
C ARG A 354 35.11 -17.40 3.14
N VAL A 355 34.36 -16.86 2.18
CA VAL A 355 34.02 -15.44 2.12
C VAL A 355 33.29 -15.09 3.42
N ASP A 356 33.93 -14.32 4.29
CA ASP A 356 33.32 -13.79 5.51
C ASP A 356 32.10 -12.94 5.11
N PRO A 357 30.87 -13.35 5.48
CA PRO A 357 29.65 -12.61 5.13
C PRO A 357 29.65 -11.16 5.62
N HIS A 358 30.33 -10.86 6.72
CA HIS A 358 30.44 -9.51 7.26
C HIS A 358 31.40 -8.63 6.45
N ARG A 359 32.46 -9.23 5.92
CA ARG A 359 33.34 -8.56 4.95
C ARG A 359 32.58 -8.27 3.66
N LEU A 360 31.87 -9.26 3.12
CA LEU A 360 31.12 -9.10 1.87
C LEU A 360 29.99 -8.08 1.98
N ALA A 361 29.32 -8.01 3.15
CA ALA A 361 28.30 -7.00 3.41
C ALA A 361 28.85 -5.56 3.43
N ARG A 362 30.03 -5.36 4.03
CA ARG A 362 30.73 -4.05 4.02
C ARG A 362 31.21 -3.67 2.63
N GLU A 363 31.73 -4.64 1.88
CA GLU A 363 32.16 -4.43 0.49
C GLU A 363 30.96 -4.07 -0.40
N PHE A 364 29.79 -4.69 -0.18
CA PHE A 364 28.55 -4.35 -0.89
C PHE A 364 28.04 -2.94 -0.55
N GLU A 365 28.14 -2.52 0.71
CA GLU A 365 27.80 -1.16 1.12
C GLU A 365 28.72 -0.13 0.46
N ALA A 366 30.03 -0.39 0.41
CA ALA A 366 30.98 0.45 -0.30
C ALA A 366 30.66 0.55 -1.81
N GLU A 367 30.24 -0.56 -2.42
CA GLU A 367 29.83 -0.58 -3.84
C GLU A 367 28.59 0.28 -4.10
N LEU A 368 27.57 0.23 -3.23
CA LEU A 368 26.38 1.10 -3.37
C LEU A 368 26.73 2.58 -3.18
N LEU A 369 27.61 2.91 -2.25
CA LEU A 369 28.10 4.28 -2.06
C LEU A 369 28.93 4.76 -3.26
N SER A 370 29.74 3.88 -3.86
CA SER A 370 30.48 4.17 -5.09
C SER A 370 29.52 4.44 -6.25
N THR A 371 28.52 3.59 -6.41
CA THR A 371 27.44 3.74 -7.41
C THR A 371 26.71 5.08 -7.25
N TYR A 372 26.37 5.46 -6.02
CA TYR A 372 25.78 6.77 -5.73
C TYR A 372 26.66 7.93 -6.25
N ARG A 373 27.96 7.88 -5.99
CA ARG A 373 28.92 8.92 -6.45
C ARG A 373 29.03 8.96 -7.97
N GLU A 374 28.94 7.82 -8.65
CA GLU A 374 28.90 7.77 -10.11
C GLU A 374 27.61 8.37 -10.67
N CYS A 375 26.45 8.10 -10.06
CA CYS A 375 25.20 8.78 -10.41
C CYS A 375 25.32 10.29 -10.28
N GLU A 376 25.94 10.78 -9.20
CA GLU A 376 26.13 12.21 -8.97
C GLU A 376 26.95 12.88 -10.08
N LYS A 377 28.01 12.22 -10.58
CA LYS A 377 28.80 12.69 -11.73
C LYS A 377 27.98 12.79 -13.02
N LEU A 378 26.92 12.00 -13.15
CA LEU A 378 25.99 12.05 -14.28
C LEU A 378 24.88 13.11 -14.12
N GLY A 379 24.92 13.91 -13.04
CA GLY A 379 23.89 14.90 -12.74
C GLY A 379 22.61 14.32 -12.15
N TYR A 380 22.65 13.08 -11.64
CA TYR A 380 21.52 12.42 -10.98
C TYR A 380 21.86 12.07 -9.53
N ARG A 381 21.09 12.59 -8.57
CA ARG A 381 21.29 12.32 -7.13
C ARG A 381 20.17 11.42 -6.59
N PRO A 382 20.39 10.11 -6.42
CA PRO A 382 19.40 9.20 -5.85
C PRO A 382 19.32 9.33 -4.31
N THR A 383 18.85 10.48 -3.81
CA THR A 383 18.78 10.78 -2.37
C THR A 383 17.96 9.75 -1.59
N GLY A 384 16.84 9.28 -2.17
CA GLY A 384 16.02 8.24 -1.55
C GLY A 384 16.75 6.90 -1.34
N MET A 385 17.78 6.59 -2.13
CA MET A 385 18.62 5.41 -1.90
C MET A 385 19.52 5.59 -0.67
N LEU A 386 20.08 6.79 -0.47
CA LEU A 386 20.89 7.10 0.72
C LEU A 386 20.05 7.04 2.00
N ASP A 387 18.86 7.65 1.99
CA ASP A 387 17.94 7.62 3.15
C ASP A 387 17.56 6.18 3.52
N LEU A 388 17.39 5.31 2.52
CA LEU A 388 17.14 3.89 2.73
C LEU A 388 18.37 3.16 3.28
N MET A 389 19.56 3.46 2.78
CA MET A 389 20.81 2.86 3.26
C MET A 389 21.09 3.24 4.71
N GLU A 390 20.87 4.50 5.10
CA GLU A 390 21.03 4.96 6.47
C GLU A 390 20.06 4.25 7.43
N ARG A 391 18.80 4.05 6.99
CA ARG A 391 17.75 3.46 7.83
C ARG A 391 17.78 1.94 7.90
N LEU A 392 18.14 1.26 6.81
CA LEU A 392 17.99 -0.19 6.65
C LEU A 392 19.32 -0.93 6.44
N GLY A 393 20.39 -0.22 6.06
CA GLY A 393 21.63 -0.80 5.57
C GLY A 393 21.60 -1.16 4.08
N ALA A 394 22.77 -1.36 3.48
CA ALA A 394 22.94 -1.56 2.03
C ALA A 394 22.19 -2.78 1.47
N ILE A 395 22.37 -3.95 2.08
CA ILE A 395 21.75 -5.19 1.60
C ILE A 395 20.22 -5.11 1.72
N ALA A 396 19.71 -4.63 2.85
CA ALA A 396 18.26 -4.48 3.04
C ALA A 396 17.66 -3.43 2.10
N THR A 397 18.40 -2.37 1.76
CA THR A 397 18.00 -1.39 0.74
C THR A 397 17.86 -2.03 -0.62
N ALA A 398 18.83 -2.84 -1.05
CA ALA A 398 18.75 -3.58 -2.31
C ALA A 398 17.54 -4.52 -2.33
N ARG A 399 17.29 -5.28 -1.24
CA ARG A 399 16.09 -6.13 -1.12
C ARG A 399 14.79 -5.33 -1.14
N HIS A 400 14.76 -4.17 -0.47
CA HIS A 400 13.60 -3.29 -0.44
C HIS A 400 13.24 -2.78 -1.84
N LEU A 401 14.23 -2.41 -2.64
CA LEU A 401 14.04 -1.92 -4.01
C LEU A 401 13.65 -3.06 -4.98
N LEU A 402 14.18 -4.27 -4.80
CA LEU A 402 13.77 -5.43 -5.59
C LEU A 402 12.35 -5.92 -5.26
N ALA A 403 11.86 -5.73 -4.02
CA ALA A 403 10.53 -6.18 -3.62
C ALA A 403 9.37 -5.29 -4.11
N ARG A 404 9.65 -4.11 -4.66
CA ARG A 404 8.66 -3.12 -5.13
C ARG A 404 8.77 -2.94 -6.64
N PRO A 405 7.76 -2.38 -7.35
CA PRO A 405 7.91 -2.01 -8.76
C PRO A 405 9.16 -1.16 -9.01
N PRO A 406 9.70 -1.14 -10.25
CA PRO A 406 10.88 -0.36 -10.59
C PRO A 406 10.77 1.07 -10.05
N SER A 407 11.80 1.50 -9.32
CA SER A 407 11.79 2.82 -8.69
C SER A 407 11.94 3.92 -9.74
N ASP A 408 11.56 5.14 -9.39
CA ASP A 408 11.84 6.32 -10.24
C ASP A 408 13.34 6.45 -10.53
N GLY A 409 14.20 6.00 -9.60
CA GLY A 409 15.64 5.95 -9.83
C GLY A 409 16.09 4.91 -10.86
N PHE A 410 15.41 3.76 -10.92
CA PHE A 410 15.62 2.79 -12.00
C PHE A 410 15.20 3.37 -13.35
N ALA A 411 14.02 4.01 -13.43
CA ALA A 411 13.56 4.69 -14.64
C ALA A 411 14.53 5.79 -15.08
N ARG A 412 15.06 6.57 -14.14
CA ARG A 412 16.05 7.60 -14.44
C ARG A 412 17.36 7.04 -14.96
N LEU A 413 17.86 5.94 -14.40
CA LEU A 413 19.07 5.27 -14.91
C LEU A 413 18.86 4.64 -16.29
N PHE A 414 17.64 4.19 -16.58
CA PHE A 414 17.25 3.74 -17.91
C PHE A 414 17.30 4.89 -18.93
N GLU A 415 16.71 6.05 -18.62
CA GLU A 415 16.78 7.26 -19.47
C GLU A 415 18.22 7.73 -19.71
N LEU A 416 19.09 7.61 -18.71
CA LEU A 416 20.50 7.96 -18.79
C LEU A 416 21.35 6.88 -19.49
N ASN A 417 20.75 5.76 -19.91
CA ASN A 417 21.41 4.61 -20.52
C ASN A 417 22.55 4.05 -19.63
N ARG A 418 22.34 4.07 -18.31
CA ARG A 418 23.29 3.66 -17.26
C ARG A 418 22.68 2.64 -16.30
N LEU A 419 21.97 1.65 -16.84
CA LEU A 419 21.43 0.54 -16.05
C LEU A 419 22.53 -0.30 -15.37
N ASP A 420 23.80 -0.20 -15.77
CA ASP A 420 24.94 -0.80 -15.07
C ASP A 420 25.08 -0.33 -13.61
N LEU A 421 24.56 0.86 -13.30
CA LEU A 421 24.48 1.46 -11.96
C LEU A 421 23.20 1.09 -11.21
N ALA A 422 22.24 0.40 -11.85
CA ALA A 422 21.02 0.01 -11.18
C ALA A 422 21.26 -1.11 -10.16
N ILE A 423 20.49 -1.12 -9.08
CA ILE A 423 20.53 -2.19 -8.07
C ILE A 423 20.34 -3.55 -8.73
N GLU A 424 19.42 -3.65 -9.69
CA GLU A 424 19.15 -4.83 -10.48
C GLU A 424 20.41 -5.38 -11.18
N SER A 425 21.28 -4.51 -11.68
CA SER A 425 22.55 -4.93 -12.30
C SER A 425 23.58 -5.32 -11.26
N ILE A 426 23.66 -4.56 -10.17
CA ILE A 426 24.64 -4.79 -9.09
C ILE A 426 24.38 -6.13 -8.41
N VAL A 427 23.14 -6.47 -8.04
CA VAL A 427 22.83 -7.75 -7.35
C VAL A 427 23.08 -8.99 -8.20
N LEU A 428 23.24 -8.84 -9.52
CA LEU A 428 23.54 -9.94 -10.42
C LEU A 428 25.03 -10.20 -10.60
N ARG A 429 25.90 -9.31 -10.13
CA ARG A 429 27.34 -9.49 -10.27
C ARG A 429 27.81 -10.69 -9.41
N PRO A 430 28.72 -11.55 -9.92
CA PRO A 430 29.12 -12.79 -9.25
C PRO A 430 29.56 -12.59 -7.79
N GLU A 431 30.23 -11.48 -7.52
CA GLU A 431 30.77 -11.07 -6.22
C GLU A 431 29.67 -10.99 -5.16
N TRP A 432 28.46 -10.57 -5.53
CA TRP A 432 27.35 -10.34 -4.61
C TRP A 432 26.30 -11.45 -4.63
N SER A 433 26.47 -12.43 -5.52
CA SER A 433 25.45 -13.46 -5.79
C SER A 433 25.05 -14.28 -4.56
N SER A 434 25.94 -14.44 -3.59
CA SER A 434 25.69 -15.13 -2.32
C SER A 434 24.88 -14.31 -1.31
N LEU A 435 24.81 -12.99 -1.46
CA LEU A 435 24.02 -12.10 -0.60
C LEU A 435 22.51 -12.12 -0.95
N PHE A 436 22.17 -12.59 -2.16
CA PHE A 436 20.82 -12.53 -2.71
C PHE A 436 20.34 -13.91 -3.17
N SER A 437 19.11 -14.24 -2.77
CA SER A 437 18.44 -15.48 -3.19
C SER A 437 18.26 -15.54 -4.71
N ASP A 438 18.10 -16.76 -5.23
CA ASP A 438 17.78 -16.97 -6.65
C ASP A 438 16.51 -16.24 -7.08
N HIS A 439 15.53 -16.08 -6.16
CA HIS A 439 14.31 -15.34 -6.41
C HIS A 439 14.57 -13.84 -6.63
N GLU A 440 15.36 -13.22 -5.75
CA GLU A 440 15.74 -11.80 -5.84
C GLU A 440 16.55 -11.53 -7.12
N ARG A 441 17.52 -12.39 -7.42
CA ARG A 441 18.28 -12.35 -8.69
C ARG A 441 17.37 -12.61 -9.90
N GLY A 442 16.33 -13.44 -9.76
CA GLY A 442 15.31 -13.66 -10.80
C GLY A 442 14.49 -12.41 -11.09
N ILE A 443 14.10 -11.64 -10.06
CA ILE A 443 13.42 -10.35 -10.22
C ILE A 443 14.32 -9.36 -10.97
N ALA A 444 15.59 -9.25 -10.55
CA ALA A 444 16.55 -8.36 -11.17
C ALA A 444 16.75 -8.66 -12.66
N ARG A 445 16.94 -9.94 -13.04
CA ARG A 445 17.07 -10.34 -14.45
C ARG A 445 15.84 -10.00 -15.30
N ARG A 446 14.63 -10.08 -14.73
CA ARG A 446 13.41 -9.76 -15.47
C ARG A 446 13.26 -8.27 -15.77
N ARG A 447 13.82 -7.40 -14.93
CA ARG A 447 13.74 -5.93 -15.09
C ARG A 447 14.76 -5.36 -16.06
N LEU A 448 15.86 -6.07 -16.28
CA LEU A 448 16.92 -5.69 -17.22
C LEU A 448 16.68 -6.21 -18.64
N ARG A 449 15.53 -6.84 -18.89
CA ARG A 449 15.04 -7.25 -20.21
C ARG A 449 13.95 -6.28 -20.63
#